data_AF-A0A1H9X822-F1
#
_entry.id   AF-A0A1H9X822-F1
#
_cell.length_a   1.000
_cell.length_b   1.000
_cell.length_c   1.000
_cell.angle_alpha   90.00
_cell.angle_beta   90.00
_cell.angle_gamma   90.00
#
_symmetry.space_group_name_H-M   'P 1'
#
loop_
_entity.id
_entity.type
_entity.pdbx_description
1 polymer ?
#
loop_
_entity_poly.entity_id
_entity_poly.type
_entity_poly.pdbx_seq_one_letter_code
_entity_poly.pdbx_strand_id
1 'polypeptide(L)'
;MSTQAFLAAAQASLPLLRDPAVAAAWDKPSALPEFSVGGLAAHLAYQVLVVPEVLADPVPQEQQIPLLDHYARAAWIDSGLDSPANTGIRDGGHRLAADGPSALADRYEAALSSLSLPLPSRIVRMRLWGSWSLSLEDLLITRTMELVVHADDLAVSVDLPTPDFPDHTNAVVIDLLSTLATRRHGPVSVIRALSRAERAPSSITAF
;
A
#
# COMPACT_ATOMS: atom_id res chain seq x y z
N MET A 1 5.80 15.51 -6.31
CA MET A 1 6.32 14.25 -6.91
C MET A 1 5.47 13.05 -6.50
N SER A 2 5.02 12.99 -5.25
CA SER A 2 4.09 12.00 -4.70
C SER A 2 2.85 11.74 -5.54
N THR A 3 2.13 12.77 -6.01
CA THR A 3 0.95 12.59 -6.88
C THR A 3 1.24 11.84 -8.16
N GLN A 4 2.36 12.16 -8.83
CA GLN A 4 2.73 11.49 -10.08
C GLN A 4 3.09 10.03 -9.83
N ALA A 5 3.88 9.75 -8.80
CA ALA A 5 4.24 8.38 -8.41
C ALA A 5 3.01 7.55 -8.03
N PHE A 6 2.09 8.13 -7.25
CA PHE A 6 0.83 7.47 -6.88
C PHE A 6 -0.02 7.14 -8.11
N LEU A 7 -0.23 8.09 -9.02
CA LEU A 7 -1.03 7.86 -10.23
C LEU A 7 -0.39 6.80 -11.13
N ALA A 8 0.93 6.84 -11.29
CA ALA A 8 1.67 5.85 -12.07
C ALA A 8 1.56 4.43 -11.46
N ALA A 9 1.73 4.30 -10.13
CA ALA A 9 1.50 3.04 -9.44
C ALA A 9 0.05 2.56 -9.62
N ALA A 10 -0.91 3.45 -9.43
CA ALA A 10 -2.33 3.11 -9.54
C ALA A 10 -2.69 2.61 -10.95
N GLN A 11 -2.18 3.27 -11.99
CA GLN A 11 -2.38 2.87 -13.38
C GLN A 11 -1.72 1.53 -13.70
N ALA A 12 -0.49 1.30 -13.22
CA ALA A 12 0.24 0.06 -13.45
C ALA A 12 -0.40 -1.17 -12.74
N SER A 13 -1.09 -0.96 -11.62
CA SER A 13 -1.76 -2.06 -10.89
C SER A 13 -3.13 -2.46 -11.46
N LEU A 14 -3.79 -1.61 -12.26
CA LEU A 14 -5.14 -1.91 -12.79
C LEU A 14 -5.17 -3.15 -13.71
N PRO A 15 -4.22 -3.36 -14.65
CA PRO A 15 -4.18 -4.57 -15.46
C PRO A 15 -4.13 -5.86 -14.62
N LEU A 16 -3.38 -5.86 -13.52
CA LEU A 16 -3.29 -7.00 -12.61
C LEU A 16 -4.64 -7.31 -11.96
N LEU A 17 -5.37 -6.28 -11.49
CA LEU A 17 -6.73 -6.46 -10.93
C LEU A 17 -7.74 -6.98 -11.97
N ARG A 18 -7.50 -6.72 -13.26
CA ARG A 18 -8.32 -7.20 -14.38
C ARG A 18 -7.89 -8.58 -14.89
N ASP A 19 -6.77 -9.13 -14.42
CA ASP A 19 -6.20 -10.33 -15.00
C ASP A 19 -7.09 -11.56 -14.71
N PRO A 20 -7.40 -12.39 -15.72
CA PRO A 20 -8.19 -13.61 -15.54
C PRO A 20 -7.60 -14.58 -14.51
N ALA A 21 -6.29 -14.61 -14.31
CA ALA A 21 -5.64 -15.45 -13.31
C ALA A 21 -6.03 -15.04 -11.88
N VAL A 22 -6.12 -13.73 -11.61
CA VAL A 22 -6.62 -13.19 -10.33
C VAL A 22 -8.08 -13.60 -10.11
N ALA A 23 -8.92 -13.48 -11.13
CA ALA A 23 -10.32 -13.93 -11.04
C ALA A 23 -10.44 -15.45 -10.83
N ALA A 24 -9.62 -16.25 -11.50
CA ALA A 24 -9.64 -17.71 -11.38
C ALA A 24 -9.12 -18.22 -10.02
N ALA A 25 -8.30 -17.43 -9.34
CA ALA A 25 -7.74 -17.75 -8.03
C ALA A 25 -8.44 -17.02 -6.86
N TRP A 26 -9.54 -16.29 -7.11
CA TRP A 26 -10.15 -15.34 -6.17
C TRP A 26 -10.30 -15.85 -4.73
N ASP A 27 -10.83 -17.06 -4.56
CA ASP A 27 -11.08 -17.66 -3.23
C ASP A 27 -9.90 -18.48 -2.68
N LYS A 28 -8.80 -18.59 -3.44
CA LYS A 28 -7.59 -19.33 -3.02
C LYS A 28 -6.74 -18.47 -2.08
N PRO A 29 -5.91 -19.10 -1.22
CA PRO A 29 -4.89 -18.40 -0.46
C PRO A 29 -3.95 -17.58 -1.36
N SER A 30 -3.52 -16.42 -0.89
CA SER A 30 -2.48 -15.61 -1.54
C SER A 30 -1.10 -15.87 -0.93
N ALA A 31 -0.07 -15.23 -1.49
CA ALA A 31 1.30 -15.23 -0.98
C ALA A 31 1.42 -14.48 0.36
N LEU A 32 0.51 -13.55 0.64
CA LEU A 32 0.44 -12.86 1.92
C LEU A 32 -0.34 -13.75 2.91
N PRO A 33 0.28 -14.20 4.02
CA PRO A 33 -0.36 -15.12 4.95
C PRO A 33 -1.75 -14.66 5.38
N GLU A 34 -2.70 -15.59 5.39
CA GLU A 34 -4.06 -15.41 5.87
C GLU A 34 -4.95 -14.46 5.04
N PHE A 35 -4.48 -14.03 3.87
CA PHE A 35 -5.30 -13.42 2.83
C PHE A 35 -5.69 -14.46 1.78
N SER A 36 -6.91 -14.31 1.24
CA SER A 36 -7.25 -14.86 -0.07
C SER A 36 -6.71 -13.95 -1.17
N VAL A 37 -6.63 -14.43 -2.41
CA VAL A 37 -6.29 -13.61 -3.58
C VAL A 37 -7.29 -12.45 -3.71
N GLY A 38 -8.59 -12.71 -3.55
CA GLY A 38 -9.63 -11.67 -3.59
C GLY A 38 -9.51 -10.67 -2.43
N GLY A 39 -9.17 -11.13 -1.23
CA GLY A 39 -8.89 -10.27 -0.09
C GLY A 39 -7.67 -9.36 -0.32
N LEU A 40 -6.59 -9.90 -0.88
CA LEU A 40 -5.37 -9.14 -1.19
C LEU A 40 -5.61 -8.16 -2.34
N ALA A 41 -6.34 -8.57 -3.39
CA ALA A 41 -6.76 -7.68 -4.47
C ALA A 41 -7.62 -6.52 -3.94
N ALA A 42 -8.54 -6.79 -3.01
CA ALA A 42 -9.33 -5.74 -2.35
C ALA A 42 -8.48 -4.81 -1.47
N HIS A 43 -7.50 -5.35 -0.73
CA HIS A 43 -6.54 -4.53 0.03
C HIS A 43 -5.71 -3.62 -0.88
N LEU A 44 -5.22 -4.13 -2.00
CA LEU A 44 -4.53 -3.36 -3.03
C LEU A 44 -5.45 -2.28 -3.61
N ALA A 45 -6.70 -2.63 -3.94
CA ALA A 45 -7.65 -1.69 -4.51
C ALA A 45 -8.03 -0.56 -3.55
N TYR A 46 -8.15 -0.86 -2.26
CA TYR A 46 -8.48 0.12 -1.21
C TYR A 46 -7.50 1.30 -1.20
N GLN A 47 -6.24 1.10 -1.59
CA GLN A 47 -5.22 2.15 -1.62
C GLN A 47 -5.57 3.29 -2.58
N VAL A 48 -6.38 3.02 -3.62
CA VAL A 48 -6.90 4.03 -4.54
C VAL A 48 -8.30 4.47 -4.14
N LEU A 49 -9.17 3.54 -3.72
CA LEU A 49 -10.55 3.85 -3.36
C LEU A 49 -10.65 4.86 -2.20
N VAL A 50 -9.71 4.81 -1.25
CA VAL A 50 -9.71 5.71 -0.10
C VAL A 50 -9.35 7.17 -0.46
N VAL A 51 -8.66 7.40 -1.59
CA VAL A 51 -8.16 8.75 -1.91
C VAL A 51 -9.30 9.73 -2.21
N PRO A 52 -10.29 9.42 -3.07
CA PRO A 52 -11.49 10.26 -3.21
C PRO A 52 -12.24 10.46 -1.89
N GLU A 53 -12.33 9.45 -1.03
CA GLU A 53 -13.02 9.54 0.26
C GLU A 53 -12.38 10.58 1.18
N VAL A 54 -11.06 10.54 1.37
CA VAL A 54 -10.37 11.50 2.25
C VAL A 54 -10.33 12.92 1.66
N LEU A 55 -10.43 13.05 0.34
CA LEU A 55 -10.57 14.35 -0.33
C LEU A 55 -11.96 14.94 -0.12
N ALA A 56 -13.00 14.10 -0.04
CA ALA A 56 -14.38 14.52 0.23
C ALA A 56 -14.65 14.78 1.72
N ASP A 57 -13.93 14.10 2.62
CA ASP A 57 -14.09 14.28 4.07
C ASP A 57 -13.74 15.73 4.53
N PRO A 58 -14.32 16.19 5.65
CA PRO A 58 -13.96 17.47 6.25
C PRO A 58 -12.46 17.57 6.56
N VAL A 59 -11.91 18.78 6.58
CA VAL A 59 -10.53 18.99 7.02
C VAL A 59 -10.41 18.53 8.48
N PRO A 60 -9.50 17.58 8.80
CA PRO A 60 -9.40 17.04 10.14
C PRO A 60 -8.88 18.09 11.12
N GLN A 61 -9.27 17.95 12.39
CA GLN A 61 -8.80 18.80 13.48
C GLN A 61 -7.60 18.17 14.21
N GLU A 62 -7.36 16.88 14.00
CA GLU A 62 -6.26 16.14 14.61
C GLU A 62 -4.91 16.64 14.10
N GLN A 63 -3.93 16.62 15.01
CA GLN A 63 -2.57 17.09 14.74
C GLN A 63 -1.97 16.40 13.50
N GLN A 64 -1.45 17.21 12.58
CA GLN A 64 -0.60 16.71 11.50
C GLN A 64 0.74 16.26 12.07
N ILE A 65 1.14 15.03 11.73
CA ILE A 65 2.45 14.49 12.10
C ILE A 65 3.30 14.22 10.84
N PRO A 66 4.64 14.14 10.97
CA PRO A 66 5.51 13.70 9.88
C PRO A 66 5.22 12.25 9.45
N LEU A 67 5.48 11.91 8.18
CA LEU A 67 5.32 10.56 7.63
C LEU A 67 6.06 9.49 8.46
N LEU A 68 7.30 9.74 8.87
CA LEU A 68 8.06 8.77 9.66
C LEU A 68 7.49 8.57 11.08
N ASP A 69 6.79 9.57 11.62
CA ASP A 69 6.09 9.41 12.90
C ASP A 69 4.82 8.57 12.74
N HIS A 70 4.17 8.61 11.58
CA HIS A 70 3.07 7.70 11.27
C HIS A 70 3.53 6.24 11.34
N TYR A 71 4.65 5.89 10.68
CA TYR A 71 5.20 4.54 10.75
C TYR A 71 5.73 4.19 12.16
N ALA A 72 6.22 5.15 12.93
CA ALA A 72 6.61 4.90 14.33
C ALA A 72 5.43 4.52 15.23
N ARG A 73 4.24 5.07 14.94
CA ARG A 73 3.01 4.91 15.73
C ARG A 73 2.11 3.80 15.21
N ALA A 74 2.41 3.28 14.02
CA ALA A 74 1.66 2.24 13.36
C ALA A 74 1.80 0.93 14.17
N ALA A 75 0.86 0.71 15.09
CA ALA A 75 0.82 -0.44 15.97
C ALA A 75 0.83 -1.79 15.23
N TRP A 76 0.54 -1.81 13.92
CA TRP A 76 0.53 -3.02 13.10
C TRP A 76 1.92 -3.56 12.77
N ILE A 77 2.95 -2.71 12.70
CA ILE A 77 4.31 -3.08 12.25
C ILE A 77 4.94 -4.16 13.14
N ASP A 78 4.65 -4.14 14.44
CA ASP A 78 5.14 -5.13 15.41
C ASP A 78 4.01 -6.03 15.96
N SER A 79 2.83 -5.99 15.35
CA SER A 79 1.69 -6.80 15.79
C SER A 79 1.69 -8.17 15.10
N GLY A 80 1.32 -9.22 15.86
CA GLY A 80 1.13 -10.56 15.28
C GLY A 80 0.00 -10.60 14.25
N LEU A 81 0.00 -11.62 13.38
CA LEU A 81 -0.98 -11.79 12.29
C LEU A 81 -2.44 -11.78 12.78
N ASP A 82 -2.70 -12.28 14.00
CA ASP A 82 -4.02 -12.32 14.63
C ASP A 82 -4.39 -11.05 15.40
N SER A 83 -3.61 -9.96 15.30
CA SER A 83 -3.92 -8.72 15.98
C SER A 83 -5.26 -8.14 15.49
N PRO A 84 -6.03 -7.42 16.35
CA PRO A 84 -7.27 -6.78 15.93
C PRO A 84 -7.13 -5.83 14.73
N ALA A 85 -5.94 -5.26 14.54
CA ALA A 85 -5.63 -4.44 13.37
C ALA A 85 -5.57 -5.31 12.10
N ASN A 86 -4.81 -6.41 12.14
CA ASN A 86 -4.61 -7.29 11.01
C ASN A 86 -5.88 -8.08 10.65
N THR A 87 -6.68 -8.51 11.64
CA THR A 87 -8.00 -9.12 11.38
C THR A 87 -8.97 -8.10 10.79
N GLY A 88 -9.00 -6.87 11.32
CA GLY A 88 -9.85 -5.80 10.79
C GLY A 88 -9.56 -5.44 9.33
N ILE A 89 -8.27 -5.42 8.94
CA ILE A 89 -7.86 -5.21 7.53
C ILE A 89 -8.36 -6.37 6.66
N ARG A 90 -8.16 -7.63 7.09
CA ARG A 90 -8.62 -8.82 6.34
C ARG A 90 -10.14 -8.84 6.16
N ASP A 91 -10.88 -8.59 7.24
CA ASP A 91 -12.34 -8.52 7.19
C ASP A 91 -12.82 -7.37 6.28
N GLY A 92 -12.11 -6.24 6.29
CA GLY A 92 -12.32 -5.13 5.36
C GLY A 92 -12.12 -5.54 3.91
N GLY A 93 -11.01 -6.23 3.62
CA GLY A 93 -10.71 -6.79 2.30
C GLY A 93 -11.79 -7.76 1.82
N HIS A 94 -12.22 -8.70 2.65
CA HIS A 94 -13.29 -9.64 2.31
C HIS A 94 -14.62 -8.95 1.99
N ARG A 95 -15.02 -7.95 2.80
CA ARG A 95 -16.24 -7.17 2.50
C ARG A 95 -16.13 -6.41 1.19
N LEU A 96 -14.97 -5.81 0.93
CA LEU A 96 -14.72 -5.06 -0.29
C LEU A 96 -14.66 -5.98 -1.52
N ALA A 97 -14.18 -7.22 -1.37
CA ALA A 97 -14.10 -8.25 -2.41
C ALA A 97 -15.45 -8.92 -2.73
N ALA A 98 -16.51 -8.69 -1.94
CA ALA A 98 -17.75 -9.47 -1.97
C ALA A 98 -18.48 -9.42 -3.32
N ASP A 99 -18.39 -8.31 -4.05
CA ASP A 99 -19.03 -8.13 -5.36
C ASP A 99 -18.23 -8.78 -6.51
N GLY A 100 -17.08 -9.39 -6.20
CA GLY A 100 -16.24 -10.13 -7.14
C GLY A 100 -15.21 -9.29 -7.90
N PRO A 101 -14.37 -9.95 -8.71
CA PRO A 101 -13.19 -9.34 -9.35
C PRO A 101 -13.54 -8.19 -10.29
N SER A 102 -14.53 -8.37 -11.18
CA SER A 102 -14.91 -7.31 -12.13
C SER A 102 -15.39 -6.05 -11.42
N ALA A 103 -16.30 -6.19 -10.45
CA ALA A 103 -16.86 -5.06 -9.72
C ALA A 103 -15.80 -4.33 -8.88
N LEU A 104 -14.80 -5.05 -8.36
CA LEU A 104 -13.66 -4.42 -7.69
C LEU A 104 -12.83 -3.58 -8.67
N ALA A 105 -12.45 -4.15 -9.82
CA ALA A 105 -11.65 -3.46 -10.82
C ALA A 105 -12.39 -2.26 -11.43
N ASP A 106 -13.71 -2.38 -11.67
CA ASP A 106 -14.58 -1.29 -12.13
C ASP A 106 -14.58 -0.12 -11.14
N ARG A 107 -14.74 -0.40 -9.83
CA ARG A 107 -14.69 0.63 -8.78
C ARG A 107 -13.32 1.30 -8.68
N TYR A 108 -12.25 0.51 -8.79
CA TYR A 108 -10.88 1.02 -8.78
C TYR A 108 -10.63 1.99 -9.93
N GLU A 109 -10.98 1.59 -11.15
CA GLU A 109 -10.84 2.41 -12.35
C GLU A 109 -11.68 3.69 -12.28
N ALA A 110 -12.91 3.59 -11.79
CA ALA A 110 -13.78 4.74 -11.57
C ALA A 110 -13.20 5.71 -10.53
N ALA A 111 -12.68 5.21 -9.40
CA ALA A 111 -12.04 6.04 -8.38
C ALA A 111 -10.81 6.77 -8.93
N LEU A 112 -9.94 6.06 -9.65
CA LEU A 112 -8.77 6.65 -10.31
C LEU A 112 -9.17 7.74 -11.31
N SER A 113 -10.20 7.48 -12.12
CA SER A 113 -10.71 8.41 -13.13
C SER A 113 -11.41 9.63 -12.53
N SER A 114 -11.89 9.54 -11.28
CA SER A 114 -12.59 10.63 -10.59
C SER A 114 -11.66 11.70 -10.00
N LEU A 115 -10.34 11.44 -9.97
CA LEU A 115 -9.37 12.36 -9.38
C LEU A 115 -9.15 13.59 -10.27
N SER A 116 -9.66 14.74 -9.83
CA SER A 116 -9.43 16.03 -10.48
C SER A 116 -8.02 16.57 -10.19
N LEU A 117 -7.20 16.73 -11.23
CA LEU A 117 -5.82 17.23 -11.12
C LEU A 117 -5.74 18.75 -11.39
N PRO A 118 -4.82 19.48 -10.71
CA PRO A 118 -3.93 19.01 -9.67
C PRO A 118 -4.68 18.72 -8.35
N LEU A 119 -4.22 17.69 -7.61
CA LEU A 119 -4.76 17.41 -6.29
C LEU A 119 -4.49 18.59 -5.32
N PRO A 120 -5.41 18.90 -4.40
CA PRO A 120 -5.25 20.03 -3.49
C PRO A 120 -4.18 19.75 -2.44
N SER A 121 -3.41 20.79 -2.06
CA SER A 121 -2.59 20.72 -0.85
C SER A 121 -3.51 20.84 0.37
N ARG A 122 -3.62 19.76 1.14
CA ARG A 122 -4.43 19.71 2.37
C ARG A 122 -3.97 18.65 3.34
N ILE A 123 -4.45 18.77 4.57
CA ILE A 123 -4.33 17.73 5.59
C ILE A 123 -5.49 16.75 5.40
N VAL A 124 -5.18 15.46 5.56
CA VAL A 124 -6.11 14.34 5.46
C VAL A 124 -5.91 13.40 6.63
N ARG A 125 -6.96 12.65 6.96
CA ARG A 125 -6.93 11.63 7.99
C ARG A 125 -7.66 10.38 7.50
N MET A 126 -7.00 9.23 7.63
CA MET A 126 -7.69 7.96 7.46
C MET A 126 -8.38 7.58 8.77
N ARG A 127 -9.65 7.16 8.68
CA ARG A 127 -10.46 6.76 9.85
C ARG A 127 -9.88 5.57 10.61
N LEU A 128 -9.12 4.71 9.91
CA LEU A 128 -8.45 3.55 10.48
C LEU A 128 -7.17 3.89 11.26
N TRP A 129 -6.70 5.15 11.18
CA TRP A 129 -5.56 5.60 11.98
C TRP A 129 -6.01 6.14 13.33
N GLY A 130 -5.05 6.30 14.26
CA GLY A 130 -5.34 6.94 15.53
C GLY A 130 -5.65 8.43 15.38
N SER A 131 -5.58 9.16 16.50
CA SER A 131 -5.91 10.59 16.57
C SER A 131 -4.79 11.49 16.01
N TRP A 132 -4.43 11.30 14.75
CA TRP A 132 -3.49 12.15 14.00
C TRP A 132 -3.89 12.25 12.52
N SER A 133 -3.30 13.22 11.85
CA SER A 133 -3.49 13.48 10.42
C SER A 133 -2.14 13.49 9.70
N LEU A 134 -2.16 13.39 8.37
CA LEU A 134 -1.00 13.57 7.50
C LEU A 134 -1.26 14.66 6.45
N SER A 135 -0.20 15.17 5.82
CA SER A 135 -0.39 15.87 4.55
C SER A 135 -0.91 14.89 3.49
N LEU A 136 -1.65 15.39 2.49
CA LEU A 136 -2.06 14.55 1.36
C LEU A 136 -0.84 13.94 0.66
N GLU A 137 0.25 14.70 0.53
CA GLU A 137 1.51 14.21 -0.06
C GLU A 137 2.06 12.99 0.70
N ASP A 138 2.12 13.06 2.03
CA ASP A 138 2.56 11.95 2.86
C ASP A 138 1.62 10.74 2.74
N LEU A 139 0.29 10.96 2.72
CA LEU A 139 -0.67 9.89 2.48
C LEU A 139 -0.38 9.20 1.12
N LEU A 140 -0.20 9.95 0.05
CA LEU A 140 0.05 9.40 -1.28
C LEU A 140 1.36 8.60 -1.34
N ILE A 141 2.39 8.99 -0.58
CA ILE A 141 3.60 8.18 -0.43
C ILE A 141 3.28 6.83 0.22
N THR A 142 2.47 6.81 1.29
CA THR A 142 2.05 5.53 1.90
C THR A 142 1.29 4.66 0.90
N ARG A 143 0.34 5.24 0.13
CA ARG A 143 -0.48 4.49 -0.84
C ARG A 143 0.37 3.96 -1.99
N THR A 144 1.36 4.73 -2.43
CA THR A 144 2.31 4.31 -3.48
C THR A 144 3.12 3.09 -3.03
N MET A 145 3.63 3.09 -1.80
CA MET A 145 4.34 1.95 -1.23
C MET A 145 3.45 0.71 -1.15
N GLU A 146 2.23 0.85 -0.61
CA GLU A 146 1.26 -0.25 -0.52
C GLU A 146 0.91 -0.82 -1.89
N LEU A 147 0.72 0.04 -2.90
CA LEU A 147 0.43 -0.39 -4.27
C LEU A 147 1.56 -1.20 -4.89
N VAL A 148 2.81 -0.75 -4.75
CA VAL A 148 3.96 -1.43 -5.35
C VAL A 148 4.25 -2.76 -4.64
N VAL A 149 4.24 -2.77 -3.31
CA VAL A 149 4.49 -4.00 -2.52
C VAL A 149 3.39 -5.03 -2.76
N HIS A 150 2.11 -4.64 -2.65
CA HIS A 150 1.03 -5.62 -2.75
C HIS A 150 0.66 -5.99 -4.19
N ALA A 151 1.11 -5.24 -5.19
CA ALA A 151 1.05 -5.70 -6.58
C ALA A 151 2.00 -6.89 -6.82
N ASP A 152 3.19 -6.88 -6.22
CA ASP A 152 4.12 -8.02 -6.24
C ASP A 152 3.52 -9.24 -5.52
N ASP A 153 3.03 -9.04 -4.29
CA ASP A 153 2.37 -10.10 -3.53
C ASP A 153 1.21 -10.73 -4.32
N LEU A 154 0.37 -9.90 -4.95
CA LEU A 154 -0.77 -10.36 -5.72
C LEU A 154 -0.34 -11.10 -6.99
N ALA A 155 0.65 -10.59 -7.73
CA ALA A 155 1.15 -11.22 -8.94
C ALA A 155 1.75 -12.61 -8.66
N VAL A 156 2.61 -12.71 -7.64
CA VAL A 156 3.22 -13.98 -7.21
C VAL A 156 2.15 -14.97 -6.73
N SER A 157 1.06 -14.50 -6.12
CA SER A 157 -0.06 -15.36 -5.69
C SER A 157 -0.74 -16.11 -6.83
N VAL A 158 -0.58 -15.65 -8.08
CA VAL A 158 -1.23 -16.21 -9.26
C VAL A 158 -0.24 -16.54 -10.39
N ASP A 159 1.04 -16.71 -10.05
CA ASP A 159 2.14 -17.06 -10.96
C ASP A 159 2.30 -16.08 -12.15
N LEU A 160 2.04 -14.80 -11.92
CA LEU A 160 2.25 -13.72 -12.89
C LEU A 160 3.53 -12.93 -12.59
N PRO A 161 4.15 -12.30 -13.60
CA PRO A 161 5.20 -11.32 -13.36
C PRO A 161 4.62 -10.09 -12.64
N THR A 162 5.41 -9.52 -11.74
CA THR A 162 5.11 -8.25 -11.07
C THR A 162 4.98 -7.12 -12.10
N PRO A 163 3.99 -6.22 -11.96
CA PRO A 163 3.85 -5.08 -12.86
C PRO A 163 5.10 -4.21 -12.90
N ASP A 164 5.45 -3.71 -14.09
CA ASP A 164 6.53 -2.73 -14.25
C ASP A 164 6.05 -1.35 -13.79
N PHE A 165 6.71 -0.82 -12.76
CA PHE A 165 6.48 0.54 -12.28
C PHE A 165 7.56 1.50 -12.82
N PRO A 166 7.21 2.76 -13.16
CA PRO A 166 8.19 3.75 -13.62
C PRO A 166 9.26 4.06 -12.56
N ASP A 167 10.48 4.41 -13.00
CA ASP A 167 11.63 4.69 -12.11
C ASP A 167 11.33 5.70 -10.99
N HIS A 168 10.59 6.76 -11.29
CA HIS A 168 10.22 7.78 -10.29
C HIS A 168 9.25 7.25 -9.22
N THR A 169 8.46 6.23 -9.55
CA THR A 169 7.58 5.53 -8.60
C THR A 169 8.41 4.61 -7.72
N ASN A 170 9.27 3.80 -8.34
CA ASN A 170 10.20 2.92 -7.62
C ASN A 170 11.11 3.70 -6.66
N ALA A 171 11.63 4.85 -7.08
CA ALA A 171 12.48 5.70 -6.25
C ALA A 171 11.77 6.15 -4.95
N VAL A 172 10.49 6.53 -5.02
CA VAL A 172 9.70 6.91 -3.82
C VAL A 172 9.55 5.75 -2.85
N VAL A 173 9.27 4.55 -3.38
CA VAL A 173 9.09 3.35 -2.54
C VAL A 173 10.40 2.88 -1.94
N ILE A 174 11.48 2.84 -2.72
CA ILE A 174 12.82 2.47 -2.27
C ILE A 174 13.32 3.45 -1.20
N ASP A 175 13.13 4.76 -1.38
CA ASP A 175 13.52 5.78 -0.40
C ASP A 175 12.79 5.58 0.94
N LEU A 176 11.47 5.38 0.90
CA LEU A 176 10.68 5.11 2.10
C LEU A 176 11.12 3.81 2.79
N LEU A 177 11.17 2.68 2.07
CA LEU A 177 11.50 1.38 2.64
C LEU A 177 12.93 1.35 3.19
N SER A 178 13.89 1.95 2.49
CA SER A 178 15.28 2.02 2.98
C SER A 178 15.43 2.92 4.20
N THR A 179 14.64 4.00 4.29
CA THR A 179 14.59 4.87 5.48
C THR A 179 14.01 4.12 6.69
N LEU A 180 12.91 3.39 6.49
CA LEU A 180 12.30 2.57 7.55
C LEU A 180 13.22 1.42 7.98
N ALA A 181 13.84 0.72 7.04
CA ALA A 181 14.83 -0.31 7.32
C ALA A 181 16.04 0.24 8.08
N THR A 182 16.53 1.43 7.72
CA THR A 182 17.63 2.10 8.41
C THR A 182 17.27 2.44 9.85
N ARG A 183 16.03 2.89 10.08
CA ARG A 183 15.54 3.18 11.43
C ARG A 183 15.43 1.91 12.28
N ARG A 184 14.97 0.80 11.70
CA ARG A 184 14.75 -0.48 12.39
C ARG A 184 16.05 -1.25 12.66
N HIS A 185 16.94 -1.32 11.67
CA HIS A 185 18.12 -2.20 11.68
C HIS A 185 19.46 -1.45 11.81
N GLY A 186 19.42 -0.11 11.77
CA GLY A 186 20.60 0.74 11.76
C GLY A 186 21.25 0.86 10.38
N PRO A 187 21.92 2.00 10.10
CA PRO A 187 22.46 2.29 8.77
C PRO A 187 23.55 1.32 8.32
N VAL A 188 24.38 0.82 9.25
CA VAL A 188 25.47 -0.11 8.91
C VAL A 188 24.93 -1.44 8.39
N SER A 189 23.82 -1.94 8.94
CA SER A 189 23.17 -3.18 8.53
C SER A 189 22.63 -3.07 7.11
N VAL A 190 21.93 -1.96 6.81
CA VAL A 190 21.38 -1.68 5.48
C VAL A 190 22.50 -1.48 4.45
N ILE A 191 23.53 -0.68 4.76
CA ILE A 191 24.68 -0.48 3.87
C ILE A 191 25.38 -1.81 3.57
N ARG A 192 25.56 -2.68 4.57
CA ARG A 192 26.15 -4.01 4.36
C ARG A 192 25.30 -4.87 3.43
N ALA A 193 23.98 -4.94 3.68
CA ALA A 193 23.07 -5.69 2.82
C ALA A 193 23.12 -5.22 1.35
N LEU A 194 23.17 -3.91 1.12
CA LEU A 194 23.19 -3.34 -0.23
C LEU A 194 24.55 -3.40 -0.93
N SER A 195 25.65 -3.57 -0.19
CA SER A 195 27.01 -3.49 -0.76
C SER A 195 27.82 -4.79 -0.72
N ARG A 196 27.55 -5.70 0.22
CA ARG A 196 28.41 -6.86 0.55
C ARG A 196 27.59 -8.04 1.07
N ALA A 197 27.22 -8.95 0.16
CA ALA A 197 26.42 -10.14 0.50
C ALA A 197 27.05 -10.99 1.62
N GLU A 198 28.38 -11.06 1.68
CA GLU A 198 29.11 -11.84 2.69
C GLU A 198 29.05 -11.26 4.11
N ARG A 199 28.57 -10.02 4.26
CA ARG A 199 28.39 -9.34 5.55
C ARG A 199 26.95 -8.85 5.77
N ALA A 200 26.03 -9.23 4.88
CA ALA A 200 24.64 -8.87 5.01
C ALA A 200 24.03 -9.53 6.27
N PRO A 201 23.25 -8.80 7.07
CA PRO A 201 22.45 -9.42 8.13
C PRO A 201 21.41 -10.38 7.50
N SER A 202 20.80 -11.24 8.32
CA SER A 202 19.77 -12.17 7.87
C SER A 202 18.50 -11.49 7.35
N SER A 203 18.23 -10.25 7.78
CA SER A 203 17.12 -9.43 7.28
C SER A 203 17.45 -7.95 7.36
N ILE A 204 16.85 -7.19 6.43
CA ILE A 204 16.73 -5.73 6.46
C ILE A 204 15.31 -5.28 6.13
N THR A 205 14.31 -6.15 6.34
CA THR A 205 12.90 -5.82 6.01
C THR A 205 12.46 -4.57 6.76
N ALA A 206 11.76 -3.67 6.06
CA ALA A 206 11.23 -2.44 6.66
C ALA A 206 10.14 -2.71 7.71
N PHE A 207 9.47 -3.87 7.60
CA PHE A 207 8.42 -4.39 8.47
C PHE A 207 8.88 -5.71 9.10
#